data_AF-A0A2V2SWH1-F1
#
_entry.id   AF-A0A2V2SWH1-F1
#
_cell.length_a   1.000
_cell.length_b   1.000
_cell.length_c   1.000
_cell.angle_alpha   90.00
_cell.angle_beta   90.00
_cell.angle_gamma   90.00
#
_symmetry.space_group_name_H-M   'P 1'
#
loop_
_entity.id
_entity.type
_entity.pdbx_description
1 polymer ?
#
loop_
_entity_poly.entity_id
_entity_poly.type
_entity_poly.pdbx_seq_one_letter_code
_entity_poly.pdbx_strand_id
1 'polypeptide(L)'
;MKEQIDTLRRLASVRHNRVREMLGRVNYQRGLCQRYRNNITGLTRLCGFVVPTSTSLQRGNQQQYKATLFRMLALQKRELEVAEQALERIQGELLQAMRGEKVLEHVIESRLEQWQAQLARQEQKIQDGLAAQTWWRSQGA
;
A
#
# COMPACT_ATOMS: atom_id res chain seq x y z
N MET A 1 14.75 16.95 22.12
CA MET A 1 14.73 16.96 20.64
C MET A 1 15.19 15.63 20.04
N LYS A 2 16.34 15.09 20.47
CA LYS A 2 16.79 13.73 20.07
C LYS A 2 15.73 12.64 20.27
N GLU A 3 15.15 12.55 21.47
CA GLU A 3 14.08 11.58 21.78
C GLU A 3 12.81 11.75 20.92
N GLN A 4 12.46 12.99 20.57
CA GLN A 4 11.34 13.28 19.68
C GLN A 4 11.62 12.78 18.25
N ILE A 5 12.85 12.92 17.78
CA ILE A 5 13.27 12.40 16.47
C ILE A 5 13.29 10.87 16.48
N ASP A 6 13.77 10.26 17.57
CA ASP A 6 13.79 8.80 17.71
C ASP A 6 12.37 8.21 17.77
N THR A 7 11.43 8.87 18.46
CA THR A 7 10.02 8.48 18.46
C THR A 7 9.37 8.62 17.09
N LEU A 8 9.65 9.71 16.35
CA LEU A 8 9.17 9.87 14.97
C LEU A 8 9.75 8.80 14.04
N ARG A 9 11.02 8.43 14.18
CA ARG A 9 11.65 7.33 13.42
C ARG A 9 11.00 5.98 13.69
N ARG A 10 10.67 5.69 14.96
CA ARG A 10 9.90 4.47 15.31
C ARG A 10 8.52 4.48 14.66
N LEU A 11 7.82 5.61 14.69
CA LEU A 11 6.53 5.76 14.02
C LEU A 11 6.66 5.56 12.50
N ALA A 12 7.73 6.07 11.87
CA ALA A 12 7.99 5.87 10.45
C ALA A 12 8.18 4.40 10.11
N SER A 13 8.94 3.65 10.91
CA SER A 13 9.09 2.20 10.74
C SER A 13 7.75 1.46 10.81
N VAL A 14 6.89 1.81 11.76
CA VAL A 14 5.54 1.22 11.88
C VAL A 14 4.69 1.53 10.65
N ARG A 15 4.69 2.79 10.18
CA ARG A 15 3.93 3.19 8.98
C ARG A 15 4.45 2.53 7.70
N HIS A 16 5.76 2.41 7.56
CA HIS A 16 6.39 1.71 6.45
C HIS A 16 5.95 0.24 6.37
N ASN A 17 6.00 -0.46 7.51
CA ASN A 17 5.51 -1.83 7.60
C ASN A 17 4.03 -1.93 7.21
N ARG A 18 3.21 -0.98 7.65
CA ARG A 18 1.79 -0.92 7.29
C ARG A 18 1.59 -0.76 5.78
N VAL A 19 2.32 0.14 5.13
CA VAL A 19 2.26 0.32 3.66
C VAL A 19 2.65 -0.98 2.95
N ARG A 20 3.70 -1.66 3.39
CA ARG A 20 4.15 -2.94 2.83
C ARG A 20 3.08 -4.04 2.95
N GLU A 21 2.43 -4.17 4.10
CA GLU A 21 1.32 -5.10 4.28
C GLU A 21 0.16 -4.80 3.33
N MET A 22 -0.19 -3.52 3.18
CA MET A 22 -1.28 -3.09 2.30
C MET A 22 -0.97 -3.34 0.84
N LEU A 23 0.27 -3.15 0.40
CA LEU A 23 0.73 -3.55 -0.93
C LEU A 23 0.54 -5.05 -1.16
N GLY A 24 0.86 -5.88 -0.17
CA GLY A 24 0.59 -7.33 -0.22
C GLY A 24 -0.89 -7.64 -0.43
N ARG A 25 -1.78 -6.95 0.31
CA ARG A 25 -3.24 -7.10 0.17
C ARG A 25 -3.75 -6.67 -1.20
N VAL A 26 -3.26 -5.54 -1.73
CA VAL A 26 -3.60 -5.07 -3.09
C VAL A 26 -3.19 -6.10 -4.14
N ASN A 27 -1.97 -6.64 -4.03
CA ASN A 27 -1.46 -7.63 -4.98
C ASN A 27 -2.28 -8.93 -4.94
N TYR A 28 -2.62 -9.40 -3.74
CA TYR A 28 -3.52 -10.55 -3.57
C TYR A 28 -4.87 -10.30 -4.24
N GLN A 29 -5.49 -9.15 -3.97
CA GLN A 29 -6.81 -8.82 -4.50
C GLN A 29 -6.80 -8.65 -6.03
N ARG A 30 -5.74 -8.07 -6.60
CA ARG A 30 -5.53 -8.02 -8.06
C ARG A 30 -5.45 -9.43 -8.65
N GLY A 31 -4.70 -10.33 -8.01
CA GLY A 31 -4.62 -11.72 -8.42
C GLY A 31 -5.98 -12.41 -8.41
N LEU A 32 -6.80 -12.15 -7.37
CA LEU A 32 -8.16 -12.67 -7.29
C LEU A 32 -9.07 -12.16 -8.42
N CYS A 33 -9.06 -10.85 -8.70
CA CYS A 33 -9.79 -10.28 -9.84
C CYS A 33 -9.38 -10.94 -11.15
N GLN A 34 -8.06 -11.14 -11.36
CA GLN A 34 -7.57 -11.79 -12.57
C GLN A 34 -8.04 -13.24 -12.69
N ARG A 35 -8.07 -14.00 -11.58
CA ARG A 35 -8.60 -15.36 -11.57
C ARG A 35 -10.07 -15.40 -11.98
N TYR A 36 -10.91 -14.49 -11.46
CA TYR A 36 -12.31 -14.43 -11.87
C TYR A 36 -12.46 -14.09 -13.36
N ARG A 37 -11.69 -13.14 -13.90
CA ARG A 37 -11.68 -12.83 -15.34
C ARG A 37 -11.26 -14.02 -16.20
N ASN A 38 -10.25 -14.77 -15.75
CA ASN A 38 -9.81 -16.00 -16.43
C ASN A 38 -10.90 -17.07 -16.41
N ASN A 39 -11.57 -17.27 -15.27
CA ASN A 39 -12.68 -18.22 -15.13
C ASN A 39 -13.87 -17.83 -16.02
N ILE A 40 -14.26 -16.55 -16.04
CA ILE A 40 -15.31 -16.03 -16.91
C ILE A 40 -14.98 -16.33 -18.38
N THR A 41 -13.73 -16.09 -18.79
CA THR A 41 -13.26 -16.38 -20.15
C THR A 41 -13.37 -17.87 -20.46
N GLY A 42 -12.89 -18.74 -19.56
CA GLY A 42 -12.96 -20.20 -19.71
C GLY A 42 -14.39 -20.73 -19.78
N LEU A 43 -15.26 -20.31 -18.86
CA LEU A 43 -16.67 -20.70 -18.81
C LEU A 43 -17.44 -20.19 -20.05
N THR A 44 -17.13 -18.99 -20.54
CA THR A 44 -17.73 -18.45 -21.75
C THR A 44 -17.37 -19.31 -22.97
N ARG A 45 -16.10 -19.73 -23.08
CA ARG A 45 -15.67 -20.68 -24.13
C ARG A 45 -16.40 -22.01 -24.00
N LEU A 46 -16.54 -22.54 -22.78
CA LEU A 46 -17.26 -23.79 -22.52
C LEU A 46 -18.74 -23.72 -22.93
N CYS A 47 -19.40 -22.58 -22.71
CA CYS A 47 -20.78 -22.37 -23.15
C CYS A 47 -20.95 -22.40 -24.69
N GLY A 48 -19.89 -22.06 -25.43
CA GLY A 48 -19.88 -22.06 -26.89
C GLY A 48 -19.78 -23.45 -27.53
N PHE A 49 -19.39 -24.48 -26.78
CA PHE A 49 -19.32 -25.84 -27.33
C PHE A 49 -20.71 -26.44 -27.52
N VAL A 50 -20.94 -26.96 -28.72
CA VAL A 50 -22.12 -27.74 -29.07
C VAL A 50 -21.63 -29.09 -29.58
N VAL A 51 -22.06 -30.16 -28.91
CA VAL A 51 -21.80 -31.53 -29.34
C VAL A 51 -23.06 -32.04 -30.05
N PRO A 52 -22.94 -32.71 -31.21
CA PRO A 52 -24.07 -33.39 -31.84
C PRO A 52 -24.69 -34.41 -30.87
N THR A 53 -26.01 -34.44 -30.79
CA THR A 53 -26.75 -35.36 -29.91
C THR A 53 -27.68 -36.24 -30.74
N SER A 54 -27.54 -37.55 -30.61
CA SER A 54 -28.34 -38.54 -31.33
C SER A 54 -29.49 -39.10 -30.49
N THR A 55 -29.45 -38.96 -29.16
CA THR A 55 -30.48 -39.48 -28.25
C THR A 55 -31.12 -38.38 -27.39
N SER A 56 -32.34 -38.65 -26.90
CA SER A 56 -33.04 -37.77 -25.96
C SER A 56 -32.27 -37.57 -24.65
N LEU A 57 -31.64 -38.62 -24.14
CA LEU A 57 -30.79 -38.56 -22.94
C LEU A 57 -29.59 -37.61 -23.14
N GLN A 58 -28.91 -37.70 -24.28
CA GLN A 58 -27.79 -36.81 -24.61
C GLN A 58 -28.22 -35.34 -24.69
N ARG A 59 -29.40 -35.06 -25.27
CA ARG A 59 -29.98 -33.71 -25.28
C ARG A 59 -30.26 -33.20 -23.87
N GLY A 60 -30.87 -34.03 -23.01
CA GLY A 60 -31.13 -33.69 -21.61
C GLY A 60 -29.85 -33.36 -20.85
N ASN A 61 -28.80 -34.18 -20.99
CA ASN A 61 -27.50 -33.95 -20.37
C ASN A 61 -26.86 -32.65 -20.86
N GLN A 62 -26.89 -32.39 -22.17
CA GLN A 62 -26.33 -31.16 -22.74
C GLN A 62 -27.05 -29.91 -22.23
N GLN A 63 -28.38 -29.95 -22.10
CA GLN A 63 -29.16 -28.85 -21.56
C GLN A 63 -28.83 -28.59 -20.08
N GLN A 64 -28.76 -29.64 -19.25
CA GLN A 64 -28.41 -29.51 -17.83
C GLN A 64 -26.98 -29.00 -17.64
N TYR A 65 -26.03 -29.48 -18.45
CA TYR A 65 -24.66 -29.00 -18.45
C TYR A 65 -24.58 -27.50 -18.78
N LYS A 66 -25.23 -27.06 -19.87
CA LYS A 66 -25.28 -25.63 -20.24
C LYS A 66 -25.93 -24.78 -19.16
N ALA A 67 -27.05 -25.23 -18.59
CA ALA A 67 -27.71 -24.51 -17.49
C ALA A 67 -26.77 -24.33 -16.29
N THR A 68 -25.96 -25.35 -15.99
CA THR A 68 -24.97 -25.29 -14.91
C THR A 68 -23.84 -24.31 -15.23
N LEU A 69 -23.29 -24.35 -16.44
CA LEU A 69 -22.26 -23.40 -16.88
C LEU A 69 -22.77 -21.95 -16.83
N PHE A 70 -24.00 -21.68 -17.25
CA PHE A 70 -24.59 -20.34 -17.17
C PHE A 70 -24.72 -19.85 -15.72
N ARG A 71 -25.14 -20.72 -14.79
CA ARG A 71 -25.18 -20.38 -13.36
C ARG A 71 -23.79 -20.07 -12.81
N MET A 72 -22.79 -20.89 -13.14
CA MET A 72 -21.40 -20.66 -12.73
C MET A 72 -20.87 -19.35 -13.31
N LEU A 73 -21.13 -19.06 -14.58
CA LEU A 73 -20.71 -17.81 -15.23
C LEU A 73 -21.34 -16.60 -14.55
N ALA A 74 -22.63 -16.65 -14.24
CA ALA A 74 -23.33 -15.58 -13.52
C ALA A 74 -22.73 -15.35 -12.13
N LEU A 75 -22.40 -16.43 -11.39
CA LEU A 75 -21.72 -16.34 -10.11
C LEU A 75 -20.34 -15.68 -10.25
N GLN A 76 -19.49 -16.15 -11.18
CA GLN A 76 -18.14 -15.60 -11.36
C GLN A 76 -18.16 -14.10 -11.73
N LYS A 77 -19.17 -13.65 -12.48
CA LYS A 77 -19.36 -12.21 -12.79
C LYS A 77 -19.69 -11.38 -11.53
N ARG A 78 -20.60 -11.87 -10.69
CA ARG A 78 -20.94 -11.19 -9.42
C ARG A 78 -19.74 -11.16 -8.46
N GLU A 79 -19.02 -12.26 -8.35
CA GLU A 79 -17.81 -12.36 -7.53
C GLU A 79 -16.70 -11.41 -8.03
N LEU A 80 -16.54 -11.28 -9.35
CA LEU A 80 -15.61 -10.31 -9.92
C LEU A 80 -15.97 -8.87 -9.52
N GLU A 81 -17.24 -8.50 -9.64
CA GLU A 81 -17.71 -7.15 -9.29
C GLU A 81 -17.42 -6.82 -7.81
N VAL A 82 -17.74 -7.74 -6.90
CA VAL A 82 -17.43 -7.58 -5.47
C VAL A 82 -15.92 -7.49 -5.25
N ALA A 83 -15.13 -8.31 -5.94
CA ALA A 83 -13.68 -8.30 -5.82
C ALA A 83 -13.04 -7.00 -6.35
N GLU A 84 -13.59 -6.43 -7.42
CA GLU A 84 -13.14 -5.16 -8.00
C GLU A 84 -13.47 -3.98 -7.08
N GLN A 85 -14.67 -3.94 -6.48
CA GLN A 85 -15.03 -2.94 -5.47
C GLN A 85 -14.10 -3.02 -4.24
N ALA A 86 -13.81 -4.23 -3.77
CA ALA A 86 -12.86 -4.44 -2.68
C ALA A 86 -11.44 -3.99 -3.06
N LEU A 87 -11.02 -4.22 -4.31
CA LEU A 87 -9.72 -3.76 -4.81
C LEU A 87 -9.62 -2.24 -4.81
N GLU A 88 -10.64 -1.54 -5.31
CA GLU A 88 -10.69 -0.09 -5.33
C GLU A 88 -10.59 0.50 -3.91
N ARG A 89 -11.36 -0.06 -2.97
CA ARG A 89 -11.30 0.35 -1.56
C ARG A 89 -9.90 0.19 -0.97
N ILE A 90 -9.28 -0.98 -1.13
CA ILE A 90 -7.94 -1.24 -0.56
C ILE A 90 -6.87 -0.38 -1.25
N GLN A 91 -7.01 -0.07 -2.54
CA GLN A 91 -6.12 0.88 -3.22
C GLN A 91 -6.27 2.30 -2.66
N GLY A 92 -7.49 2.75 -2.39
CA GLY A 92 -7.74 4.04 -1.73
C GLY A 92 -7.08 4.11 -0.35
N GLU A 93 -7.23 3.05 0.46
CA GLU A 93 -6.58 2.96 1.77
C GLU A 93 -5.05 2.99 1.64
N LEU A 94 -4.48 2.26 0.66
CA LEU A 94 -3.03 2.24 0.42
C LEU A 94 -2.51 3.64 0.08
N LEU A 95 -3.20 4.37 -0.80
CA LEU A 95 -2.82 5.74 -1.16
C LEU A 95 -2.81 6.66 0.06
N GLN A 96 -3.80 6.54 0.95
CA GLN A 96 -3.82 7.32 2.19
C GLN A 96 -2.66 6.95 3.12
N ALA A 97 -2.36 5.65 3.25
CA ALA A 97 -1.24 5.19 4.06
C ALA A 97 0.11 5.71 3.52
N MET A 98 0.33 5.64 2.20
CA MET A 98 1.53 6.16 1.55
C MET A 98 1.68 7.67 1.70
N ARG A 99 0.58 8.43 1.59
CA ARG A 99 0.60 9.88 1.86
C ARG A 99 0.99 10.15 3.31
N GLY A 100 0.43 9.39 4.25
CA GLY A 100 0.76 9.51 5.67
C GLY A 100 2.21 9.15 5.99
N GLU A 101 2.81 8.20 5.28
CA GLU A 101 4.24 7.89 5.35
C GLU A 101 5.07 9.08 4.84
N LYS A 102 4.72 9.64 3.68
CA LYS A 102 5.46 10.76 3.08
C LYS A 102 5.41 12.03 3.93
N VAL A 103 4.26 12.36 4.51
CA VAL A 103 4.12 13.48 5.44
C VAL A 103 5.05 13.30 6.65
N LEU A 104 5.14 12.08 7.18
CA LEU A 104 5.98 11.80 8.34
C LEU A 104 7.48 11.93 8.01
N GLU A 105 7.90 11.53 6.82
CA GLU A 105 9.29 11.76 6.34
C GLU A 105 9.64 13.25 6.38
N HIS A 106 8.78 14.11 5.83
CA HIS A 106 9.00 15.57 5.84
C HIS A 106 9.01 16.16 7.26
N VAL A 107 8.17 15.64 8.16
CA VAL A 107 8.19 16.06 9.56
C VAL A 107 9.51 15.68 10.23
N ILE A 108 10.03 14.47 9.98
CA ILE A 108 11.31 14.03 10.52
C ILE A 108 12.45 14.92 10.01
N GLU A 109 12.47 15.19 8.71
CA GLU A 109 13.46 16.06 8.06
C GLU A 109 13.46 17.47 8.68
N SER A 110 12.29 18.10 8.77
CA SER A 110 12.16 19.43 9.40
C SER A 110 12.62 19.44 10.86
N ARG A 111 12.35 18.37 11.62
CA ARG A 111 12.83 18.26 13.01
C ARG A 111 14.34 18.09 13.10
N LEU A 112 14.95 17.37 12.15
CA LEU A 112 16.41 17.22 12.08
C LEU A 112 17.08 18.57 11.79
N GLU A 113 16.57 19.34 10.83
CA GLU A 113 17.08 20.67 10.50
C GLU A 113 16.99 21.62 11.70
N GLN A 114 15.84 21.65 12.39
CA GLN A 114 15.66 22.47 13.58
C GLN A 114 16.64 22.07 14.69
N TRP A 115 16.90 20.77 14.85
CA TRP A 115 17.86 20.29 15.85
C TRP A 115 19.30 20.68 15.51
N GLN A 116 19.70 20.53 14.25
CA GLN A 116 21.02 20.95 13.76
C GLN A 116 21.22 22.46 13.95
N ALA A 117 20.22 23.27 13.63
CA ALA A 117 20.28 24.71 13.84
C ALA A 117 20.42 25.07 15.33
N GLN A 118 19.78 24.33 16.23
CA GLN A 118 19.94 24.53 17.67
C GLN A 118 21.36 24.16 18.14
N LEU A 119 21.90 23.03 17.66
CA LEU A 119 23.27 22.61 18.00
C LEU A 119 24.29 23.65 17.52
N ALA A 120 24.18 24.11 16.27
CA ALA A 120 25.08 25.13 15.72
C ALA A 120 25.05 26.44 16.53
N ARG A 121 23.87 26.89 16.97
CA ARG A 121 23.75 28.07 17.85
C ARG A 121 24.39 27.85 19.22
N GLN A 122 24.29 26.65 19.78
CA GLN A 122 24.93 26.34 21.07
C GLN A 122 26.46 26.32 20.93
N GLU A 123 26.97 25.70 19.86
CA GLU A 123 28.39 25.65 19.56
C GLU A 123 28.98 27.06 19.34
N GLN A 124 28.29 27.89 18.55
CA GLN A 124 28.69 29.28 18.34
C GLN A 124 28.77 30.06 19.65
N LYS A 125 27.76 29.95 20.52
CA LYS A 125 27.78 30.61 21.84
C LYS A 125 28.98 30.19 22.70
N ILE A 126 29.36 28.91 22.65
CA ILE A 126 30.54 28.40 23.37
C ILE A 126 31.81 29.02 22.79
N GLN A 127 31.94 29.02 21.46
CA GLN A 127 33.09 29.62 20.76
C GLN A 127 33.23 31.12 21.04
N ASP A 128 32.13 31.88 20.96
CA ASP A 128 32.10 33.31 21.26
C ASP A 128 32.50 33.58 22.73
N GLY A 129 32.03 32.75 23.66
CA GLY A 129 32.40 32.83 25.07
C GLY A 129 33.90 32.58 25.31
N LEU A 130 34.48 31.58 24.64
CA LEU A 130 35.92 31.28 24.71
C LEU A 130 36.77 32.39 24.07
N ALA A 131 36.34 32.93 22.93
CA ALA A 131 37.00 34.04 22.25
C ALA A 131 37.02 35.29 23.13
N ALA A 132 35.88 35.64 23.74
CA ALA A 132 35.78 36.77 24.66
C ALA A 132 36.71 36.62 25.88
N GLN A 133 36.76 35.43 26.49
CA GLN A 133 37.67 35.17 27.62
C GLN A 133 39.14 35.31 27.22
N THR A 134 39.50 34.81 26.03
CA THR A 134 40.88 34.88 25.52
C THR A 134 41.28 36.33 25.25
N TRP A 135 40.39 37.11 24.65
CA TRP A 135 40.57 38.53 24.41
C TRP A 135 40.76 39.32 25.72
N TRP A 136 39.90 39.11 26.72
CA TRP A 136 40.03 39.75 28.03
C TRP A 136 41.35 39.40 28.73
N ARG A 137 41.81 38.14 28.65
CA ARG A 137 43.10 37.73 29.21
C ARG A 137 44.29 38.36 28.49
N SER A 138 44.19 38.60 27.17
CA SER A 138 45.25 39.28 26.41
C SER A 138 45.31 40.80 26.64
N GLN A 139 44.27 41.42 27.20
CA GLN A 139 44.27 42.86 27.53
C GLN A 139 44.65 43.15 28.99
N GLY A 140 44.51 42.17 29.88
CA GLY A 140 44.90 42.29 31.29
C GLY A 140 46.35 41.89 31.60
N ALA A 141 47.15 41.56 30.59
CA ALA A 141 48.58 41.28 30.65
C ALA A 141 49.34 42.35 29.86
#